data_AF-A0AB36M566-F1
#
_entry.id   AF-A0AB36M566-F1
#
_cell.length_a   1.000
_cell.length_b   1.000
_cell.length_c   1.000
_cell.angle_alpha   90.00
_cell.angle_beta   90.00
_cell.angle_gamma   90.00
#
_symmetry.space_group_name_H-M   'P 1'
#
loop_
_entity.id
_entity.type
_entity.pdbx_description
1 polymer ?
#
loop_
_entity_poly.entity_id
_entity_poly.type
_entity_poly.pdbx_seq_one_letter_code
_entity_poly.pdbx_strand_id
1 'polypeptide(L)'
;MYQLTVKESRGSKTWTHEVGPDIPNIPHSFSINRLQLVTSAMFLPPSPIKDFLINVVNTSSDLNFYIEVKKAPQETPHQTIAIFKGMDVVPEENRILVLHMVTGDVVSPVKRKACNHYHTPAGIVKEYMIKEWAYQDELNKALGLTAVDPEKLEELEKRAEADDVDPRFTPQKIVDALADVLSEIFPEAKVHVRKS
;
A
#
# COMPACT_ATOMS: atom_id res chain seq x y z
N MET A 1 6.21 -25.13 -7.08
CA MET A 1 5.91 -25.93 -5.89
C MET A 1 4.41 -26.19 -5.88
N TYR A 2 3.96 -27.34 -5.38
CA TYR A 2 2.54 -27.65 -5.23
C TYR A 2 2.19 -27.65 -3.75
N GLN A 3 0.93 -27.47 -3.43
CA GLN A 3 0.42 -27.49 -2.06
C GLN A 3 -0.76 -28.45 -1.99
N LEU A 4 -0.65 -29.41 -1.07
CA LEU A 4 -1.70 -30.31 -0.67
C LEU A 4 -2.47 -29.66 0.48
N THR A 5 -3.76 -29.44 0.30
CA THR A 5 -4.66 -28.92 1.34
C THR A 5 -5.69 -30.00 1.67
N VAL A 6 -5.85 -30.30 2.95
CA VAL A 6 -6.88 -31.21 3.46
C VAL A 6 -7.85 -30.41 4.31
N LYS A 7 -9.15 -30.51 4.02
CA LYS A 7 -10.23 -29.81 4.73
C LYS A 7 -11.20 -30.83 5.30
N GLU A 8 -11.69 -30.59 6.52
CA GLU A 8 -12.86 -31.31 7.03
C GLU A 8 -14.07 -31.00 6.12
N SER A 9 -14.89 -32.01 5.79
CA SER A 9 -16.05 -31.80 4.93
C SER A 9 -17.19 -31.10 5.67
N ARG A 10 -17.28 -31.29 6.99
CA ARG A 10 -18.31 -30.69 7.85
C ARG A 10 -17.73 -29.84 8.98
N GLY A 11 -16.42 -29.89 9.18
CA GLY A 11 -15.71 -29.12 10.19
C GLY A 11 -15.02 -27.87 9.64
N SER A 12 -14.33 -27.16 10.52
CA SER A 12 -13.61 -25.92 10.19
C SER A 12 -12.10 -26.10 10.05
N LYS A 13 -11.57 -27.29 10.36
CA LYS A 13 -10.13 -27.51 10.33
C LYS A 13 -9.62 -27.70 8.90
N THR A 14 -8.46 -27.11 8.65
CA THR A 14 -7.74 -27.21 7.39
C THR A 14 -6.26 -27.43 7.69
N TRP A 15 -5.63 -28.31 6.93
CA TRP A 15 -4.20 -28.59 7.00
C TRP A 15 -3.58 -28.40 5.63
N THR A 16 -2.38 -27.85 5.60
CA THR A 16 -1.63 -27.62 4.36
C THR A 16 -0.26 -28.24 4.44
N HIS A 17 0.22 -28.78 3.32
CA HIS A 17 1.55 -29.35 3.18
C HIS A 17 2.12 -29.00 1.81
N GLU A 18 3.35 -28.54 1.76
CA GLU A 18 4.02 -28.30 0.49
C GLU A 18 4.51 -29.60 -0.10
N VAL A 19 4.17 -29.82 -1.36
CA VAL A 19 4.62 -30.95 -2.16
C VAL A 19 5.60 -30.40 -3.19
N GLY A 20 6.65 -31.18 -3.46
CA GLY A 20 7.72 -30.81 -4.37
C GLY A 20 7.26 -30.41 -5.79
N PRO A 21 8.20 -30.03 -6.66
CA PRO A 21 7.88 -29.58 -8.02
C PRO A 21 7.23 -30.68 -8.88
N ASP A 22 7.50 -31.95 -8.57
CA ASP A 22 7.05 -33.11 -9.34
C ASP A 22 5.91 -33.83 -8.60
N ILE A 23 4.67 -33.60 -9.02
CA ILE A 23 3.53 -34.42 -8.60
C ILE A 23 3.11 -35.32 -9.76
N PRO A 24 2.87 -36.63 -9.52
CA PRO A 24 2.23 -37.50 -10.51
C PRO A 24 0.86 -36.95 -10.92
N ASN A 25 0.31 -37.39 -12.07
CA ASN A 25 -0.98 -36.92 -12.56
C ASN A 25 -2.13 -37.31 -11.61
N ILE A 26 -2.40 -36.46 -10.61
CA ILE A 26 -3.45 -36.64 -9.61
C ILE A 26 -4.56 -35.61 -9.83
N PRO A 27 -5.81 -35.93 -9.46
CA PRO A 27 -6.90 -34.97 -9.52
C PRO A 27 -6.58 -33.71 -8.71
N HIS A 28 -6.94 -32.54 -9.24
CA HIS A 28 -6.82 -31.26 -8.53
C HIS A 28 -7.60 -31.21 -7.23
N SER A 29 -8.64 -32.02 -7.12
CA SER A 29 -9.34 -32.23 -5.86
C SER A 29 -10.12 -33.53 -5.87
N PHE A 30 -10.36 -34.08 -4.67
CA PHE A 30 -11.17 -35.27 -4.47
C PHE A 30 -11.60 -35.36 -3.00
N SER A 31 -12.70 -36.07 -2.75
CA SER A 31 -13.14 -36.39 -1.40
C SER A 31 -12.65 -37.77 -0.99
N ILE A 32 -12.27 -37.93 0.27
CA ILE A 32 -11.79 -39.18 0.84
C ILE A 32 -12.38 -39.36 2.24
N ASN A 33 -12.77 -40.58 2.60
CA ASN A 33 -13.20 -40.85 3.96
C ASN A 33 -12.00 -41.16 4.87
N ARG A 34 -12.22 -41.09 6.19
CA ARG A 34 -11.17 -41.32 7.19
C ARG A 34 -10.50 -42.68 7.05
N LEU A 35 -11.26 -43.75 6.78
CA LEU A 35 -10.69 -45.09 6.64
C LEU A 35 -9.74 -45.17 5.45
N GLN A 36 -10.14 -44.59 4.31
CA GLN A 36 -9.31 -44.50 3.11
C GLN A 36 -8.05 -43.67 3.38
N LEU A 37 -8.18 -42.52 4.07
CA LEU A 37 -7.05 -41.66 4.42
C LEU A 37 -6.02 -42.37 5.30
N VAL A 38 -6.50 -43.07 6.33
CA VAL A 38 -5.66 -43.90 7.22
C VAL A 38 -4.96 -45.00 6.42
N THR A 39 -5.73 -45.73 5.59
CA THR A 39 -5.20 -46.83 4.78
C THR A 39 -4.11 -46.31 3.84
N SER A 40 -4.35 -45.19 3.15
CA SER A 40 -3.35 -44.55 2.29
C SER A 40 -2.08 -44.18 3.07
N ALA A 41 -2.21 -43.60 4.27
CA ALA A 41 -1.08 -43.25 5.11
C ALA A 41 -0.26 -44.47 5.57
N MET A 42 -0.91 -45.62 5.80
CA MET A 42 -0.20 -46.86 6.17
C MET A 42 0.73 -47.35 5.05
N PHE A 43 0.27 -47.31 3.80
CA PHE A 43 1.02 -47.81 2.64
C PHE A 43 2.08 -46.83 2.10
N LEU A 44 2.11 -45.59 2.59
CA LEU A 44 3.17 -44.65 2.23
C LEU A 44 4.50 -45.02 2.92
N PRO A 45 5.64 -44.86 2.22
CA PRO A 45 6.95 -44.95 2.86
C PRO A 45 7.14 -43.83 3.89
N PRO A 46 8.07 -43.97 4.85
CA PRO A 46 8.42 -42.90 5.79
C PRO A 46 8.79 -41.63 5.01
N SER A 47 7.95 -40.60 5.12
CA SER A 47 8.04 -39.37 4.32
C SER A 47 7.25 -38.24 4.97
N PRO A 48 7.59 -36.97 4.70
CA PRO A 48 6.88 -35.82 5.27
C PRO A 48 5.37 -35.84 4.98
N ILE A 49 4.98 -36.36 3.81
CA ILE A 49 3.57 -36.47 3.43
C ILE A 49 2.84 -37.54 4.26
N LYS A 50 3.51 -38.63 4.65
CA LYS A 50 2.95 -39.62 5.57
C LYS A 50 2.69 -39.03 6.95
N ASP A 51 3.68 -38.33 7.50
CA ASP A 51 3.56 -37.70 8.82
C ASP A 51 2.44 -36.64 8.82
N PHE A 52 2.34 -35.88 7.73
CA PHE A 52 1.25 -34.95 7.51
C PHE A 52 -0.13 -35.63 7.53
N LEU A 53 -0.34 -36.70 6.76
CA LEU A 53 -1.63 -37.41 6.72
C LEU A 53 -1.98 -38.05 8.07
N ILE A 54 -1.00 -38.61 8.77
CA ILE A 54 -1.18 -39.15 10.13
C ILE A 54 -1.60 -38.03 11.09
N ASN A 55 -0.96 -36.86 11.01
CA ASN A 55 -1.32 -35.70 11.82
C ASN A 55 -2.77 -35.23 11.56
N VAL A 56 -3.21 -35.17 10.30
CA VAL A 56 -4.60 -34.86 9.94
C VAL A 56 -5.57 -35.81 10.63
N VAL A 57 -5.31 -37.12 10.52
CA VAL A 57 -6.15 -38.15 11.15
C VAL A 57 -6.16 -38.00 12.66
N ASN A 58 -5.01 -37.78 13.30
CA ASN A 58 -4.90 -37.70 14.76
C ASN A 58 -5.52 -36.43 15.34
N THR A 59 -5.56 -35.33 14.58
CA THR A 59 -6.06 -34.03 15.05
C THR A 59 -7.50 -33.72 14.61
N SER A 60 -8.07 -34.51 13.71
CA SER A 60 -9.46 -34.40 13.25
C SER A 60 -10.35 -35.50 13.82
N SER A 61 -11.60 -35.17 14.12
CA SER A 61 -12.68 -36.12 14.43
C SER A 61 -13.66 -36.31 13.26
N ASP A 62 -13.45 -35.66 12.10
CA ASP A 62 -14.33 -35.80 10.93
C ASP A 62 -14.13 -37.18 10.26
N LEU A 63 -15.21 -37.66 9.65
CA LEU A 63 -15.25 -38.90 8.89
C LEU A 63 -14.94 -38.68 7.41
N ASN A 64 -15.13 -37.46 6.90
CA ASN A 64 -14.93 -37.15 5.48
C ASN A 64 -14.04 -35.91 5.32
N PHE A 65 -13.12 -36.01 4.37
CA PHE A 65 -12.16 -34.96 4.06
C PHE A 65 -12.27 -34.60 2.58
N TYR A 66 -12.07 -33.32 2.30
CA TYR A 66 -11.86 -32.81 0.96
C TYR A 66 -10.38 -32.49 0.78
N ILE A 67 -9.75 -33.12 -0.21
CA ILE A 67 -8.37 -32.90 -0.57
C ILE A 67 -8.32 -32.02 -1.80
N GLU A 68 -7.46 -31.01 -1.76
CA GLU A 68 -7.23 -30.07 -2.83
C GLU A 68 -5.72 -29.97 -3.11
N VAL A 69 -5.33 -30.19 -4.35
CA VAL A 69 -3.95 -30.08 -4.83
C VAL A 69 -3.87 -28.90 -5.78
N LYS A 70 -3.29 -27.82 -5.28
CA LYS A 70 -3.06 -26.60 -6.05
C LYS A 70 -1.58 -26.46 -6.31
N LYS A 71 -1.22 -25.91 -7.47
CA LYS A 71 0.12 -25.33 -7.60
C LYS A 71 0.17 -24.26 -6.51
N ALA A 72 1.13 -24.37 -5.58
CA ALA A 72 1.33 -23.30 -4.61
C ALA A 72 1.40 -22.02 -5.45
N PRO A 73 0.69 -20.94 -5.08
CA PRO A 73 0.98 -19.67 -5.70
C PRO A 73 2.49 -19.56 -5.66
N GLN A 74 3.13 -19.41 -6.82
CA GLN A 74 4.47 -18.87 -6.78
C GLN A 74 4.27 -17.64 -5.92
N GLU A 75 4.91 -17.59 -4.75
CA GLU A 75 5.34 -16.29 -4.26
C GLU A 75 6.01 -15.71 -5.50
N THR A 76 5.28 -14.86 -6.24
CA THR A 76 5.93 -13.81 -7.00
C THR A 76 6.88 -13.30 -5.95
N PRO A 77 8.20 -13.48 -6.11
CA PRO A 77 9.13 -12.98 -5.13
C PRO A 77 8.60 -11.59 -4.86
N HIS A 78 8.22 -11.29 -3.61
CA HIS A 78 7.99 -9.91 -3.25
C HIS A 78 9.33 -9.31 -3.57
N GLN A 79 9.44 -8.77 -4.78
CA GLN A 79 10.62 -8.15 -5.28
C GLN A 79 10.72 -7.05 -4.27
N THR A 80 11.67 -7.19 -3.35
CA THR A 80 11.93 -6.16 -2.37
C THR A 80 12.59 -5.10 -3.22
N ILE A 81 11.77 -4.39 -4.00
CA ILE A 81 12.19 -3.25 -4.75
C ILE A 81 12.48 -2.28 -3.63
N ALA A 82 13.76 -2.06 -3.37
CA ALA A 82 14.21 -0.96 -2.53
C ALA A 82 13.89 0.34 -3.29
N ILE A 83 12.60 0.69 -3.31
CA ILE A 83 12.08 1.89 -3.95
C ILE A 83 12.50 3.11 -3.12
N PHE A 84 12.52 2.91 -1.80
CA PHE A 84 13.04 3.87 -0.86
C PHE A 84 14.58 3.84 -0.89
N LYS A 85 15.14 5.01 -1.19
CA LYS A 85 16.57 5.32 -1.17
C LYS A 85 16.88 6.00 0.16
N GLY A 86 18.06 5.71 0.70
CA GLY A 86 18.54 6.37 1.91
C GLY A 86 18.85 7.85 1.65
N MET A 87 19.04 8.59 2.74
CA MET A 87 19.42 10.01 2.72
C MET A 87 20.86 10.26 2.24
N ASP A 88 21.65 9.22 2.08
CA ASP A 88 22.96 9.24 1.43
C ASP A 88 22.87 9.57 -0.07
N VAL A 89 21.71 9.33 -0.68
CA VAL A 89 21.45 9.64 -2.08
C VAL A 89 20.58 10.89 -2.16
N VAL A 90 21.04 11.87 -2.92
CA VAL A 90 20.31 13.12 -3.14
C VAL A 90 19.33 12.98 -4.31
N PRO A 91 18.03 13.30 -4.14
CA PRO A 91 17.06 13.25 -5.23
C PRO A 91 17.27 14.35 -6.27
N GLU A 92 16.85 14.08 -7.50
CA GLU A 92 16.79 15.06 -8.59
C GLU A 92 15.86 16.23 -8.24
N GLU A 93 16.21 17.41 -8.75
CA GLU A 93 15.38 18.60 -8.60
C GLU A 93 14.05 18.46 -9.35
N ASN A 94 13.00 19.07 -8.81
CA ASN A 94 11.68 19.19 -9.43
C ASN A 94 10.92 17.89 -9.74
N ARG A 95 11.46 16.71 -9.41
CA ARG A 95 10.70 15.46 -9.38
C ARG A 95 9.89 15.33 -8.09
N ILE A 96 8.73 14.70 -8.20
CA ILE A 96 7.85 14.51 -7.04
C ILE A 96 8.34 13.32 -6.22
N LEU A 97 8.52 13.56 -4.93
CA LEU A 97 9.06 12.64 -3.95
C LEU A 97 7.97 12.26 -2.95
N VAL A 98 8.13 11.05 -2.44
CA VAL A 98 7.47 10.55 -1.23
C VAL A 98 8.54 10.40 -0.17
N LEU A 99 8.38 11.08 0.96
CA LEU A 99 9.29 11.01 2.07
C LEU A 99 8.72 10.09 3.15
N HIS A 100 9.56 9.18 3.65
CA HIS A 100 9.29 8.44 4.87
C HIS A 100 10.09 9.08 6.00
N MET A 101 9.36 9.56 7.01
CA MET A 101 9.90 10.33 8.11
C MET A 101 10.47 9.40 9.19
N VAL A 102 11.41 9.91 9.99
CA VAL A 102 11.96 9.18 11.15
C VAL A 102 10.89 8.83 12.20
N THR A 103 9.77 9.56 12.20
CA THR A 103 8.59 9.32 13.04
C THR A 103 7.72 8.18 12.55
N GLY A 104 7.95 7.67 11.33
CA GLY A 104 7.10 6.68 10.66
C GLY A 104 6.01 7.29 9.78
N ASP A 105 5.88 8.61 9.75
CA ASP A 105 4.92 9.29 8.88
C ASP A 105 5.37 9.26 7.42
N VAL A 106 4.41 9.29 6.49
CA VAL A 106 4.68 9.43 5.04
C VAL A 106 4.18 10.78 4.56
N VAL A 107 5.06 11.52 3.89
CA VAL A 107 4.78 12.87 3.39
C VAL A 107 4.87 12.89 1.87
N SER A 108 3.81 13.34 1.22
CA SER A 108 3.69 13.49 -0.23
C SER A 108 2.56 14.50 -0.54
N PRO A 109 2.62 15.28 -1.64
CA PRO A 109 3.72 15.38 -2.59
C PRO A 109 4.86 16.29 -2.07
N VAL A 110 6.11 15.91 -2.33
CA VAL A 110 7.28 16.72 -1.96
C VAL A 110 8.14 17.02 -3.18
N LYS A 111 8.70 18.22 -3.28
CA LYS A 111 9.68 18.59 -4.31
C LYS A 111 10.95 19.13 -3.67
N ARG A 112 12.11 18.63 -4.09
CA ARG A 112 13.40 19.22 -3.78
C ARG A 112 13.66 20.37 -4.75
N LYS A 113 13.90 21.57 -4.22
CA LYS A 113 14.28 22.75 -5.01
C LYS A 113 15.80 22.94 -4.98
N ALA A 114 16.32 23.79 -5.87
CA ALA A 114 17.75 24.15 -5.96
C ALA A 114 18.34 24.72 -4.66
N CYS A 115 17.50 25.22 -3.73
CA CYS A 115 17.91 25.65 -2.40
C CYS A 115 18.17 24.49 -1.42
N ASN A 116 18.23 23.25 -1.89
CA ASN A 116 18.33 22.01 -1.09
C ASN A 116 17.20 21.81 -0.07
N HIS A 117 16.11 22.57 -0.14
CA HIS A 117 14.97 22.38 0.74
C HIS A 117 13.90 21.48 0.11
N TYR A 118 13.25 20.69 0.96
CA TYR A 118 12.15 19.81 0.61
C TYR A 118 10.83 20.55 0.85
N HIS A 119 10.18 20.95 -0.24
CA HIS A 119 8.94 21.72 -0.18
C HIS A 119 7.73 20.82 -0.34
N THR A 120 6.76 21.01 0.54
CA THR A 120 5.41 20.46 0.47
C THR A 120 4.41 21.61 0.31
N PRO A 121 3.17 21.34 -0.10
CA PRO A 121 2.12 22.37 -0.09
C PRO A 121 1.91 23.03 1.28
N ALA A 122 2.19 22.29 2.37
CA ALA A 122 2.00 22.75 3.74
C ALA A 122 3.23 23.45 4.35
N GLY A 123 4.39 23.44 3.69
CA GLY A 123 5.60 24.07 4.21
C GLY A 123 6.90 23.40 3.78
N ILE A 124 7.93 23.51 4.62
CA ILE A 124 9.28 22.97 4.36
C ILE A 124 9.55 21.81 5.31
N VAL A 125 9.95 20.66 4.77
CA VAL A 125 10.43 19.51 5.54
C VAL A 125 11.93 19.64 5.74
N LYS A 126 12.38 19.44 6.99
CA LYS A 126 13.79 19.49 7.35
C LYS A 126 14.46 18.14 7.12
N GLU A 127 15.67 18.15 6.57
CA GLU A 127 16.40 16.94 6.16
C GLU A 127 16.56 15.91 7.28
N TYR A 128 16.86 16.34 8.51
CA TYR A 128 17.04 15.42 9.65
C TYR A 128 15.77 14.65 10.05
N MET A 129 14.61 15.06 9.56
CA MET A 129 13.34 14.38 9.82
C MET A 129 13.06 13.26 8.80
N ILE A 130 13.86 13.16 7.74
CA ILE A 130 13.68 12.22 6.65
C ILE A 130 14.53 10.98 6.95
N LYS A 131 13.89 9.81 6.94
CA LYS A 131 14.57 8.52 7.07
C LYS A 131 15.02 8.01 5.70
N GLU A 132 14.09 8.00 4.76
CA GLU A 132 14.29 7.51 3.39
C GLU A 132 13.27 8.18 2.46
N TRP A 133 13.55 8.16 1.16
CA TRP A 133 12.71 8.82 0.15
C TRP A 133 12.57 7.96 -1.09
N ALA A 134 11.47 8.13 -1.82
CA ALA A 134 11.23 7.50 -3.11
C ALA A 134 10.71 8.51 -4.12
N TYR A 135 10.93 8.28 -5.41
CA TYR A 135 10.19 9.02 -6.43
C TYR A 135 8.76 8.51 -6.52
N GLN A 136 7.78 9.41 -6.61
CA GLN A 136 6.37 9.06 -6.57
C GLN A 136 5.93 8.18 -7.76
N ASP A 137 6.48 8.42 -8.94
CA ASP A 137 6.26 7.61 -10.14
C ASP A 137 6.82 6.19 -10.01
N GLU A 138 8.03 6.04 -9.47
CA GLU A 138 8.66 4.74 -9.19
C GLU A 138 7.86 3.94 -8.15
N LEU A 139 7.40 4.62 -7.08
CA LEU A 139 6.56 4.03 -6.05
C LEU A 139 5.20 3.59 -6.61
N ASN A 140 4.53 4.45 -7.38
CA ASN A 140 3.25 4.13 -7.99
C ASN A 140 3.37 2.93 -8.94
N LYS A 141 4.42 2.89 -9.77
CA LYS A 141 4.69 1.77 -10.68
C LYS A 141 4.90 0.47 -9.92
N ALA A 142 5.66 0.49 -8.84
CA ALA A 142 5.93 -0.69 -8.04
C ALA A 142 4.69 -1.17 -7.26
N LEU A 143 3.80 -0.26 -6.88
CA LEU A 143 2.51 -0.57 -6.25
C LEU A 143 1.41 -0.96 -7.27
N GLY A 144 1.72 -0.94 -8.58
CA GLY A 144 0.74 -1.20 -9.63
C GLY A 144 -0.36 -0.13 -9.73
N LEU A 145 -0.11 1.07 -9.20
CA LEU A 145 -1.04 2.19 -9.24
C LEU A 145 -0.95 2.86 -10.62
N THR A 146 -2.00 2.71 -11.40
CA THR A 146 -2.16 3.42 -12.67
C THR A 146 -2.59 4.86 -12.42
N ALA A 147 -2.03 5.81 -13.19
CA ALA A 147 -2.48 7.19 -13.16
C ALA A 147 -3.97 7.27 -13.49
N VAL A 148 -4.66 8.24 -12.90
CA VAL A 148 -6.06 8.56 -13.22
C VAL A 148 -6.13 8.98 -14.69
N ASP A 149 -7.16 8.50 -15.41
CA ASP A 149 -7.38 8.87 -16.81
C ASP A 149 -7.33 10.41 -16.98
N PRO A 150 -6.70 10.93 -18.05
CA PRO A 150 -6.51 12.37 -18.24
C PRO A 150 -7.83 13.16 -18.26
N GLU A 151 -8.93 12.55 -18.74
CA GLU A 151 -10.26 13.17 -18.70
C GLU A 151 -10.80 13.34 -17.27
N LYS A 152 -10.53 12.36 -16.40
CA LYS A 152 -10.87 12.45 -14.96
C LYS A 152 -9.92 13.39 -14.22
N LEU A 153 -8.67 13.52 -14.67
CA LEU A 153 -7.73 14.49 -14.12
C LEU A 153 -8.22 15.92 -14.36
N GLU A 154 -8.63 16.25 -15.59
CA GLU A 154 -9.24 17.56 -15.90
C GLU A 154 -10.52 17.83 -15.11
N GLU A 155 -11.36 16.81 -14.89
CA GLU A 155 -12.58 16.94 -14.08
C GLU A 155 -12.25 17.21 -12.61
N LEU A 156 -11.21 16.57 -12.07
CA LEU A 156 -10.73 16.76 -10.70
C LEU A 156 -10.02 18.12 -10.53
N GLU A 157 -9.24 18.57 -11.52
CA GLU A 157 -8.62 19.90 -11.54
C GLU A 157 -9.68 21.00 -11.57
N LYS A 158 -10.69 20.89 -12.44
CA LYS A 158 -11.84 21.81 -12.47
C LYS A 158 -12.61 21.83 -11.16
N ARG A 159 -12.72 20.69 -10.47
CA ARG A 159 -13.37 20.59 -9.17
C ARG A 159 -12.54 21.24 -8.06
N ALA A 160 -11.22 21.05 -8.08
CA ALA A 160 -10.31 21.70 -7.13
C ALA A 160 -10.29 23.23 -7.32
N GLU A 161 -10.29 23.71 -8.57
CA GLU A 161 -10.42 25.15 -8.87
C GLU A 161 -11.77 25.73 -8.44
N ALA A 162 -12.84 24.93 -8.45
CA ALA A 162 -14.15 25.34 -7.95
C ALA A 162 -14.23 25.37 -6.41
N ASP A 163 -13.47 24.51 -5.72
CA ASP A 163 -13.39 24.48 -4.25
C ASP A 163 -12.49 25.58 -3.68
N ASP A 164 -11.56 26.14 -4.47
CA ASP A 164 -10.65 27.25 -4.06
C ASP A 164 -11.28 28.65 -4.23
N VAL A 165 -12.58 28.73 -4.55
CA VAL A 165 -13.33 29.98 -4.65
C VAL A 165 -14.53 29.96 -3.73
N ASP A 166 -14.33 30.21 -2.43
CA ASP A 166 -15.30 31.03 -1.71
C ASP A 166 -15.04 32.50 -2.11
N PRO A 167 -15.91 33.15 -2.93
CA PRO A 167 -15.69 34.52 -3.42
C PRO A 167 -15.76 35.60 -2.32
N ARG A 168 -15.90 35.19 -1.06
CA ARG A 168 -16.06 36.07 0.10
C ARG A 168 -14.74 36.55 0.69
N PHE A 169 -13.58 35.98 0.34
CA PHE A 169 -12.29 36.38 0.91
C PHE A 169 -11.19 36.57 -0.16
N THR A 170 -11.37 37.55 -1.05
CA THR A 170 -10.23 38.06 -1.83
C THR A 170 -9.37 38.98 -0.94
N PRO A 171 -8.03 38.96 -1.06
CA PRO A 171 -7.13 39.82 -0.27
C PRO A 171 -7.48 41.31 -0.35
N GLN A 172 -8.02 41.77 -1.47
CA GLN A 172 -8.52 43.13 -1.63
C GLN A 172 -9.73 43.44 -0.74
N LYS A 173 -10.72 42.54 -0.63
CA LYS A 173 -11.88 42.75 0.25
C LYS A 173 -11.50 42.73 1.73
N ILE A 174 -10.48 41.96 2.11
CA ILE A 174 -9.95 41.93 3.50
C ILE A 174 -9.28 43.26 3.82
N VAL A 175 -8.49 43.81 2.89
CA VAL A 175 -7.85 45.12 3.05
C VAL A 175 -8.88 46.24 3.09
N ASP A 176 -9.91 46.19 2.25
CA ASP A 176 -11.00 47.18 2.23
C ASP A 176 -11.81 47.13 3.53
N ALA A 177 -12.18 45.93 4.00
CA ALA A 177 -12.89 45.77 5.28
C ALA A 177 -12.05 46.21 6.49
N LEU A 178 -10.73 45.98 6.46
CA LEU A 178 -9.82 46.44 7.51
C LEU A 178 -9.65 47.97 7.46
N ALA A 179 -9.61 48.57 6.28
CA ALA A 179 -9.50 50.01 6.09
C ALA A 179 -10.77 50.75 6.54
N ASP A 180 -11.96 50.20 6.26
CA ASP A 180 -13.25 50.77 6.70
C ASP A 180 -13.36 50.76 8.22
N VAL A 181 -13.03 49.64 8.88
CA VAL A 181 -13.05 49.52 10.35
C VAL A 181 -12.01 50.45 11.00
N LEU A 182 -10.81 50.57 10.43
CA LEU A 182 -9.78 51.46 10.97
C LEU A 182 -10.12 52.95 10.77
N SER A 183 -10.85 53.29 9.72
CA SER A 183 -11.31 54.67 9.45
C SER A 183 -12.44 55.11 10.37
N GLU A 184 -13.32 54.18 10.80
CA GLU A 184 -14.33 54.44 11.82
C GLU A 184 -13.73 54.65 13.22
N ILE A 185 -12.65 53.93 13.56
CA ILE A 185 -12.03 53.99 14.89
C ILE A 185 -11.01 55.15 14.99
N PHE A 186 -10.35 55.52 13.89
CA PHE A 186 -9.34 56.58 13.85
C PHE A 186 -9.49 57.46 12.59
N PRO A 187 -10.38 58.47 12.60
CA PRO A 187 -10.74 59.25 11.41
C PRO A 187 -9.59 60.08 10.79
N GLU A 188 -8.44 60.21 11.48
CA GLU A 188 -7.28 60.96 10.98
C GLU A 188 -6.10 60.10 10.50
N ALA A 189 -6.22 58.76 10.50
CA ALA A 189 -5.13 57.89 10.08
C ALA A 189 -5.10 57.67 8.55
N LYS A 190 -4.14 58.29 7.85
CA LYS A 190 -3.86 58.01 6.42
C LYS A 190 -3.09 56.70 6.25
N VAL A 191 -3.78 55.64 5.84
CA VAL A 191 -3.16 54.37 5.45
C VAL A 191 -2.58 54.50 4.03
N HIS A 192 -1.28 54.22 3.85
CA HIS A 192 -0.64 54.08 2.54
C HIS A 192 -0.22 52.63 2.31
N VAL A 193 -0.80 51.99 1.30
CA VAL A 193 -0.41 50.65 0.87
C VAL A 193 0.73 50.76 -0.14
N ARG A 194 1.94 50.33 0.22
CA ARG A 194 3.04 50.17 -0.74
C ARG A 194 2.81 48.89 -1.55
N LYS A 195 2.65 49.03 -2.86
CA LYS A 195 2.69 47.91 -3.81
C LYS A 195 4.14 47.43 -3.93
N SER A 196 4.37 46.14 -3.71
CA SER A 196 5.60 45.44 -4.07
C SER A 196 5.52 44.99 -5.51
#